data_AF-A0A183Q0T1-F1
#
_entry.id   AF-A0A183Q0T1-F1
#
_cell.length_a   1.000
_cell.length_b   1.000
_cell.length_c   1.000
_cell.angle_alpha   90.00
_cell.angle_beta   90.00
_cell.angle_gamma   90.00
#
_symmetry.space_group_name_H-M   'P 1'
#
loop_
_entity.id
_entity.type
_entity.pdbx_description
1 polymer ?
#
loop_
_entity_poly.entity_id
_entity_poly.type
_entity_poly.pdbx_seq_one_letter_code
_entity_poly.pdbx_strand_id
1 'polypeptide(L)'
;MTGYYFFPKYKLVYLPLSTTIICPHNWPPFPPFCPCKPCVRQDFENDIPFDCRWMAKMGYGIWLGYAILLIFNMFGALGYFIVGNGAAEGPLFGASILLVLVMPPISFFGWHRPLYKALRSDSSANYLLFFLFFSGQTVIILIQCLGIDYLGSW
;
A
#
# COMPACT_ATOMS: atom_id res chain seq x y z
N MET A 1 17.47 -34.41 23.19
CA MET A 1 17.11 -35.36 22.12
C MET A 1 16.73 -34.52 20.91
N THR A 2 17.59 -34.50 19.88
CA THR A 2 17.44 -33.64 18.70
C THR A 2 16.60 -34.38 17.67
N GLY A 3 15.39 -33.89 17.38
CA GLY A 3 14.54 -34.43 16.32
C GLY A 3 14.93 -33.81 14.98
N TYR A 4 15.22 -34.66 13.98
CA TYR A 4 15.48 -34.23 12.62
C TYR A 4 14.17 -34.27 11.83
N TYR A 5 13.81 -33.17 11.17
CA TYR A 5 12.77 -33.17 10.12
C TYR A 5 13.44 -32.88 8.78
N PHE A 6 13.26 -33.79 7.82
CA PHE A 6 13.82 -33.69 6.48
C PHE A 6 12.87 -32.89 5.59
N PHE A 7 13.26 -31.67 5.20
CA PHE A 7 12.59 -30.89 4.15
C PHE A 7 13.52 -30.76 2.95
N PRO A 8 13.11 -31.17 1.73
CA PRO A 8 14.04 -31.53 0.65
C PRO A 8 14.62 -30.34 -0.14
N LYS A 9 14.56 -29.08 0.32
CA LYS A 9 14.95 -27.94 -0.55
C LYS A 9 15.66 -26.73 0.03
N TYR A 10 16.10 -26.71 1.29
CA TYR A 10 16.88 -25.56 1.78
C TYR A 10 17.91 -25.98 2.82
N LYS A 11 19.11 -25.38 2.71
CA LYS A 11 20.29 -25.55 3.57
C LYS A 11 19.92 -25.74 5.05
N LEU A 12 20.65 -26.66 5.70
CA LEU A 12 20.63 -26.87 7.14
C LEU A 12 20.93 -25.56 7.88
N VAL A 13 19.90 -24.96 8.48
CA VAL A 13 20.04 -23.86 9.44
C VAL A 13 19.87 -24.47 10.83
N TYR A 14 20.95 -24.46 11.61
CA TYR A 14 20.87 -24.77 13.04
C TYR A 14 20.22 -23.58 13.75
N LEU A 15 18.98 -23.72 14.22
CA LEU A 15 18.38 -22.74 15.12
C LEU A 15 18.50 -23.25 16.56
N PRO A 16 19.26 -22.59 17.46
CA PRO A 16 19.13 -22.84 18.89
C PRO A 16 17.72 -22.46 19.35
N LEU A 17 17.16 -23.29 20.21
CA LEU A 17 15.77 -23.29 20.67
C LEU A 17 15.46 -22.11 21.62
N SER A 18 15.74 -20.87 21.22
CA SER A 18 15.32 -19.64 21.92
C SER A 18 15.58 -18.39 21.07
N THR A 19 15.04 -18.35 19.87
CA THR A 19 14.83 -17.11 19.12
C THR A 19 13.53 -17.31 18.37
N THR A 20 12.49 -16.57 18.74
CA THR A 20 11.44 -16.24 17.77
C THR A 20 12.17 -15.81 16.50
N ILE A 21 11.86 -16.40 15.35
CA ILE A 21 12.42 -15.92 14.08
C ILE A 21 11.80 -14.54 13.84
N ILE A 22 12.37 -13.50 14.45
CA ILE A 22 11.92 -12.13 14.29
C ILE A 22 12.36 -11.73 12.90
N CYS A 23 11.41 -11.80 11.98
CA CYS A 23 11.63 -11.36 10.64
C CYS A 23 11.65 -9.83 10.62
N PRO A 24 12.79 -9.18 10.34
CA PRO A 24 12.97 -7.76 10.60
C PRO A 24 12.02 -6.90 9.77
N HIS A 25 11.57 -5.78 10.36
CA HIS A 25 10.80 -4.78 9.63
C HIS A 25 11.75 -4.05 8.66
N ASN A 26 11.40 -4.01 7.38
CA ASN A 26 12.25 -3.48 6.31
C ASN A 26 11.60 -2.34 5.50
N TRP A 27 10.33 -2.05 5.78
CA TRP A 27 9.51 -1.14 5.00
C TRP A 27 8.75 -0.15 5.89
N PRO A 28 8.60 1.13 5.53
CA PRO A 28 9.26 1.82 4.42
C PRO A 28 10.76 2.05 4.68
N PRO A 29 11.62 2.05 3.65
CA PRO A 29 13.02 2.39 3.75
C PRO A 29 13.13 3.91 3.83
N PHE A 30 12.99 4.42 5.04
CA PHE A 30 13.13 5.85 5.26
C PHE A 30 14.60 6.27 5.20
N PRO A 31 14.89 7.49 4.72
CA PRO A 31 16.20 8.08 4.89
C PRO A 31 16.57 8.22 6.37
N PRO A 32 17.87 8.28 6.73
CA PRO A 32 18.32 8.36 8.12
C PRO A 32 17.78 9.57 8.90
N PHE A 33 17.35 10.62 8.19
CA PHE A 33 16.81 11.85 8.78
C PHE A 33 15.32 11.76 9.16
N CYS A 34 14.61 10.71 8.75
CA CYS A 34 13.20 10.55 9.09
C CYS A 34 13.03 9.94 10.49
N PRO A 35 12.21 10.51 11.37
CA PRO A 35 11.97 9.95 12.72
C PRO A 35 11.19 8.63 12.68
N CYS A 36 10.56 8.29 11.56
CA CYS A 36 9.84 7.04 11.38
C CYS A 36 10.81 5.89 11.09
N LYS A 37 10.77 4.85 11.92
CA LYS A 37 11.47 3.59 11.67
C LYS A 37 10.66 2.72 10.70
N PRO A 38 11.29 1.78 9.96
CA PRO A 38 10.55 0.76 9.22
C PRO A 38 9.56 0.02 10.14
N CYS A 39 8.26 0.16 9.84
CA CYS A 39 7.18 -0.41 10.68
C CYS A 39 6.70 -1.78 10.17
N VAL A 40 7.02 -2.11 8.94
CA VAL A 40 6.38 -3.18 8.19
C VAL A 40 7.43 -4.14 7.64
N ARG A 41 7.25 -5.44 7.86
CA ARG A 41 7.93 -6.43 7.04
C ARG A 41 7.24 -6.53 5.68
N GLN A 42 8.00 -6.36 4.62
CA GLN A 42 7.58 -6.61 3.25
C GLN A 42 8.74 -7.28 2.51
N ASP A 43 8.57 -8.56 2.19
CA ASP A 43 9.59 -9.39 1.55
C ASP A 43 8.91 -10.33 0.55
N PHE A 44 8.78 -9.85 -0.69
CA PHE A 44 8.08 -10.60 -1.74
C PHE A 44 8.79 -11.91 -2.13
N GLU A 45 10.09 -12.01 -1.89
CA GLU A 45 10.87 -13.17 -2.32
C GLU A 45 10.76 -14.34 -1.36
N ASN A 46 10.68 -14.05 -0.06
CA ASN A 46 10.58 -15.08 0.97
C ASN A 46 9.14 -15.34 1.43
N ASP A 47 8.25 -14.34 1.39
CA ASP A 47 6.88 -14.50 1.90
C ASP A 47 5.88 -14.95 0.83
N ILE A 48 6.09 -14.65 -0.46
CA ILE A 48 5.12 -14.94 -1.54
C ILE A 48 5.64 -16.07 -2.46
N PRO A 49 4.82 -17.11 -2.73
CA PRO A 49 5.14 -18.15 -3.70
C PRO A 49 5.50 -17.57 -5.07
N PHE A 50 6.43 -18.21 -5.78
CA PHE A 50 6.97 -17.70 -7.05
C PHE A 50 5.86 -17.39 -8.08
N ASP A 51 4.88 -18.27 -8.21
CA ASP A 51 3.80 -18.17 -9.22
C ASP A 51 2.90 -16.95 -9.02
N CYS A 52 2.68 -16.54 -7.76
CA CYS A 52 1.79 -15.42 -7.40
C CYS A 52 2.57 -14.12 -7.09
N ARG A 53 3.90 -14.15 -7.15
CA ARG A 53 4.77 -13.04 -6.77
C ARG A 53 4.59 -11.81 -7.66
N TRP A 54 4.33 -12.04 -8.94
CA TRP A 54 4.08 -10.95 -9.90
C TRP A 54 2.84 -10.15 -9.50
N MET A 55 1.78 -10.80 -9.00
CA MET A 55 0.57 -10.13 -8.54
C MET A 55 0.85 -9.26 -7.31
N ALA A 56 1.64 -9.77 -6.35
CA ALA A 56 2.01 -9.00 -5.16
C ALA A 56 2.82 -7.75 -5.52
N LYS A 57 3.79 -7.89 -6.45
CA LYS A 57 4.59 -6.77 -6.97
C LYS A 57 3.75 -5.77 -7.76
N MET A 58 2.82 -6.25 -8.59
CA MET A 58 1.92 -5.39 -9.36
C MET A 58 0.98 -4.61 -8.44
N GLY A 59 0.38 -5.25 -7.43
CA GLY A 59 -0.46 -4.56 -6.44
C GLY A 59 0.30 -3.50 -5.65
N TYR A 60 1.58 -3.74 -5.35
CA TYR A 60 2.46 -2.74 -4.76
C TYR A 60 2.73 -1.56 -5.72
N GLY A 61 3.00 -1.86 -7.00
CA GLY A 61 3.16 -0.84 -8.04
C GLY A 61 1.92 0.02 -8.24
N ILE A 62 0.72 -0.57 -8.24
CA ILE A 62 -0.56 0.15 -8.33
C ILE A 62 -0.74 1.07 -7.13
N TRP A 63 -0.41 0.62 -5.91
CA TRP A 63 -0.50 1.45 -4.72
C TRP A 63 0.46 2.66 -4.76
N LEU A 64 1.70 2.46 -5.23
CA LEU A 64 2.64 3.56 -5.47
C LEU A 64 2.15 4.52 -6.56
N GLY A 65 1.64 3.99 -7.67
CA GLY A 65 1.05 4.77 -8.75
C GLY A 65 -0.11 5.63 -8.26
N TYR A 66 -0.97 5.07 -7.41
CA TYR A 66 -2.07 5.82 -6.78
C TYR A 66 -1.56 6.97 -5.89
N ALA A 67 -0.53 6.75 -5.07
CA ALA A 67 0.08 7.82 -4.28
C ALA A 67 0.67 8.93 -5.17
N ILE A 68 1.34 8.57 -6.26
CA ILE A 68 1.87 9.54 -7.25
C ILE A 68 0.73 10.32 -7.92
N LEU A 69 -0.36 9.64 -8.30
CA LEU A 69 -1.54 10.30 -8.88
C LEU A 69 -2.13 11.34 -7.92
N LEU A 70 -2.23 11.03 -6.62
CA LEU A 70 -2.70 11.98 -5.61
C LEU A 70 -1.76 13.20 -5.47
N ILE A 71 -0.45 13.01 -5.63
CA ILE A 71 0.51 14.12 -5.63
C ILE A 71 0.31 15.02 -6.85
N PHE A 72 0.16 14.44 -8.05
CA PHE A 72 -0.14 15.22 -9.26
C PHE A 72 -1.47 15.94 -9.17
N ASN A 73 -2.47 15.26 -8.62
CA ASN A 73 -3.75 15.82 -8.22
C ASN A 73 -3.41 17.08 -7.37
N MET A 74 -2.75 16.99 -6.21
CA MET A 74 -2.46 18.15 -5.35
C MET A 74 -1.80 19.32 -6.09
N PHE A 75 -0.85 19.05 -7.00
CA PHE A 75 -0.24 20.09 -7.83
C PHE A 75 -1.23 20.74 -8.81
N GLY A 76 -2.20 19.98 -9.34
CA GLY A 76 -3.31 20.49 -10.13
C GLY A 76 -4.15 21.52 -9.37
N ALA A 77 -4.60 21.22 -8.14
CA ALA A 77 -5.30 22.24 -7.35
C ALA A 77 -4.41 23.40 -6.96
N LEU A 78 -3.13 23.17 -6.68
CA LEU A 78 -2.24 24.27 -6.35
C LEU A 78 -2.22 25.27 -7.51
N GLY A 79 -2.12 24.76 -8.75
CA GLY A 79 -2.23 25.60 -9.95
C GLY A 79 -3.57 26.31 -10.05
N TYR A 80 -4.68 25.60 -9.83
CA TYR A 80 -6.03 26.16 -9.85
C TYR A 80 -6.21 27.27 -8.80
N PHE A 81 -5.76 27.04 -7.57
CA PHE A 81 -5.80 27.98 -6.45
C PHE A 81 -4.93 29.23 -6.64
N ILE A 82 -3.81 29.12 -7.36
CA ILE A 82 -2.94 30.27 -7.63
C ILE A 82 -3.55 31.20 -8.68
N VAL A 83 -4.23 30.63 -9.69
CA VAL A 83 -4.73 31.39 -10.85
C VAL A 83 -6.12 31.95 -10.62
N GLY A 84 -6.97 31.22 -9.89
CA GLY A 84 -8.34 31.62 -9.73
C GLY A 84 -8.55 32.62 -8.59
N ASN A 85 -9.77 33.14 -8.54
CA ASN A 85 -10.21 34.21 -7.63
C ASN A 85 -11.53 33.86 -6.92
N GLY A 86 -11.97 32.61 -7.02
CA GLY A 86 -13.22 32.11 -6.45
C GLY A 86 -13.07 31.58 -5.02
N ALA A 87 -14.17 31.54 -4.29
CA ALA A 87 -14.20 31.01 -2.92
C ALA A 87 -14.03 29.49 -2.83
N ALA A 88 -14.21 28.76 -3.94
CA ALA A 88 -14.18 27.29 -3.99
C ALA A 88 -12.76 26.69 -4.07
N GLU A 89 -11.76 27.51 -4.42
CA GLU A 89 -10.43 27.02 -4.81
C GLU A 89 -9.58 26.61 -3.61
N GLY A 90 -9.65 27.40 -2.53
CA GLY A 90 -8.98 27.08 -1.26
C GLY A 90 -9.46 25.74 -0.67
N PRO A 91 -10.78 25.51 -0.57
CA PRO A 91 -11.31 24.20 -0.18
C PRO A 91 -10.84 23.03 -1.05
N LEU A 92 -10.77 23.20 -2.38
CA LEU A 92 -10.30 22.16 -3.30
C LEU A 92 -8.82 21.83 -3.08
N PHE A 93 -7.97 22.85 -2.91
CA PHE A 93 -6.56 22.64 -2.58
C PHE A 93 -6.36 21.97 -1.22
N GLY A 94 -7.09 22.44 -0.20
CA GLY A 94 -7.05 21.85 1.14
C GLY A 94 -7.52 20.39 1.15
N ALA A 95 -8.60 20.08 0.44
CA ALA A 95 -9.12 18.71 0.31
C ALA A 95 -8.06 17.75 -0.23
N SER A 96 -7.23 18.20 -1.16
CA SER A 96 -6.29 17.31 -1.82
C SER A 96 -4.97 17.16 -1.12
N ILE A 97 -4.57 18.12 -0.29
CA ILE A 97 -3.57 17.89 0.75
C ILE A 97 -4.04 16.76 1.68
N LEU A 98 -5.30 16.80 2.13
CA LEU A 98 -5.87 15.73 2.96
C LEU A 98 -5.90 14.39 2.23
N LEU A 99 -6.26 14.37 0.93
CA LEU A 99 -6.24 13.15 0.13
C LEU A 99 -4.83 12.54 0.06
N VAL A 100 -3.79 13.34 -0.23
CA VAL A 100 -2.40 12.86 -0.26
C VAL A 100 -1.95 12.29 1.09
N LEU A 101 -2.36 12.88 2.20
CA LEU A 101 -1.94 12.44 3.53
C LEU A 101 -2.70 11.20 4.02
N VAL A 102 -4.00 11.12 3.72
CA VAL A 102 -4.91 10.14 4.36
C VAL A 102 -5.20 8.94 3.45
N MET A 103 -5.32 9.15 2.14
CA MET A 103 -5.70 8.05 1.24
C MET A 103 -4.61 6.99 1.05
N PRO A 104 -3.31 7.32 0.92
CA PRO A 104 -2.25 6.32 0.86
C PRO A 104 -2.19 5.38 2.08
N PRO A 105 -2.24 5.86 3.36
CA PRO A 105 -2.27 4.94 4.49
C PRO A 105 -3.57 4.14 4.57
N ILE A 106 -4.74 4.73 4.29
CA ILE A 106 -6.01 3.99 4.29
C ILE A 106 -6.00 2.88 3.23
N SER A 107 -5.60 3.18 2.00
CA SER A 107 -5.53 2.20 0.91
C SER A 107 -4.48 1.11 1.18
N PHE A 108 -3.37 1.48 1.83
CA PHE A 108 -2.35 0.52 2.24
C PHE A 108 -2.93 -0.53 3.19
N PHE A 109 -3.63 -0.11 4.24
CA PHE A 109 -4.24 -1.04 5.20
C PHE A 109 -5.53 -1.69 4.67
N GLY A 110 -6.30 -0.98 3.84
CA GLY A 110 -7.63 -1.38 3.38
C GLY A 110 -7.60 -2.47 2.31
N TRP A 111 -6.68 -2.40 1.34
CA TRP A 111 -6.64 -3.42 0.27
C TRP A 111 -5.23 -3.97 0.01
N HIS A 112 -4.18 -3.16 0.10
CA HIS A 112 -2.83 -3.62 -0.24
C HIS A 112 -2.31 -4.68 0.76
N ARG A 113 -2.51 -4.44 2.05
CA ARG A 113 -2.15 -5.39 3.13
C ARG A 113 -2.98 -6.68 3.08
N PRO A 114 -4.32 -6.63 2.95
CA PRO A 114 -5.12 -7.82 2.70
C PRO A 114 -4.66 -8.61 1.47
N LEU A 115 -4.34 -7.95 0.35
CA LEU A 115 -3.81 -8.61 -0.85
C LEU A 115 -2.51 -9.37 -0.55
N TYR A 116 -1.56 -8.74 0.15
CA TYR A 116 -0.31 -9.41 0.55
C TYR A 116 -0.57 -10.63 1.42
N LYS A 117 -1.47 -10.51 2.41
CA LYS A 117 -1.87 -11.63 3.27
C LYS A 117 -2.56 -12.74 2.49
N ALA A 118 -3.45 -12.38 1.56
CA ALA A 118 -4.18 -13.31 0.71
C ALA A 118 -3.23 -14.16 -0.14
N LEU A 119 -2.26 -13.52 -0.80
CA LEU A 119 -1.27 -14.20 -1.64
C LEU A 119 -0.28 -15.05 -0.83
N ARG A 120 -0.02 -14.68 0.43
CA ARG A 120 0.88 -15.42 1.32
C ARG A 120 0.25 -16.69 1.88
N SER A 121 -0.99 -16.61 2.37
CA SER A 121 -1.65 -17.71 3.07
C SER A 121 -2.79 -18.35 2.28
N ASP A 122 -2.91 -18.00 1.00
CA ASP A 122 -3.99 -18.42 0.10
C ASP A 122 -5.39 -18.32 0.72
N SER A 123 -5.65 -17.19 1.37
CA SER A 123 -6.84 -16.99 2.21
C SER A 123 -7.96 -16.28 1.45
N SER A 124 -9.05 -17.00 1.18
CA SER A 124 -10.26 -16.48 0.51
C SER A 124 -10.86 -15.25 1.21
N ALA A 125 -10.90 -15.22 2.55
CA ALA A 125 -11.40 -14.07 3.30
C ALA A 125 -10.59 -12.79 3.04
N ASN A 126 -9.26 -12.91 2.94
CA ASN A 126 -8.40 -11.77 2.62
C ASN A 126 -8.54 -11.34 1.15
N TYR A 127 -8.77 -12.29 0.22
CA TYR A 127 -9.11 -11.95 -1.17
C TYR A 127 -10.43 -11.18 -1.25
N LEU A 128 -11.46 -11.56 -0.50
CA LEU A 128 -12.74 -10.82 -0.46
C LEU A 128 -12.55 -9.38 0.06
N LEU A 129 -11.81 -9.20 1.15
CA LEU A 129 -11.49 -7.86 1.65
C LEU A 129 -10.72 -7.03 0.62
N PHE A 130 -9.73 -7.63 -0.05
CA PHE A 130 -9.03 -6.98 -1.14
C PHE A 130 -10.00 -6.49 -2.21
N PHE A 131 -10.86 -7.36 -2.75
CA PHE A 131 -11.79 -6.98 -3.82
C PHE A 131 -12.78 -5.90 -3.39
N LEU A 132 -13.35 -5.98 -2.18
CA LEU A 132 -14.32 -4.99 -1.68
C LEU A 132 -13.72 -3.59 -1.56
N PHE A 133 -12.56 -3.47 -0.91
CA PHE A 133 -11.91 -2.17 -0.73
C PHE A 133 -11.29 -1.66 -2.05
N PHE A 134 -10.72 -2.55 -2.86
CA PHE A 134 -10.15 -2.18 -4.14
C PHE A 134 -11.22 -1.73 -5.14
N SER A 135 -12.37 -2.39 -5.20
CA SER A 135 -13.48 -1.98 -6.06
C SER A 135 -14.08 -0.65 -5.60
N GLY A 136 -14.28 -0.47 -4.29
CA GLY A 136 -14.76 0.81 -3.74
C GLY A 136 -13.81 1.95 -4.06
N GLN A 137 -12.51 1.76 -3.83
CA GLN A 137 -11.46 2.71 -4.19
C GLN A 137 -11.46 3.02 -5.70
N THR A 138 -11.63 1.99 -6.55
CA THR A 138 -11.67 2.16 -8.02
C THR A 138 -12.88 3.00 -8.44
N VAL A 139 -14.07 2.76 -7.87
CA VAL A 139 -15.27 3.55 -8.16
C VAL A 139 -15.08 5.02 -7.75
N ILE A 140 -14.50 5.28 -6.58
CA ILE A 140 -14.21 6.65 -6.12
C ILE A 140 -13.25 7.35 -7.09
N ILE A 141 -12.17 6.69 -7.50
CA ILE A 141 -11.21 7.25 -8.47
C ILE A 141 -11.90 7.54 -9.81
N LEU A 142 -12.75 6.63 -10.30
CA LEU A 142 -13.49 6.86 -11.54
C LEU A 142 -14.40 8.08 -11.45
N ILE A 143 -15.11 8.26 -10.33
CA ILE A 143 -15.94 9.44 -10.10
C ILE A 143 -15.08 10.71 -10.08
N GLN A 144 -13.93 10.68 -9.42
CA GLN A 144 -12.99 11.80 -9.40
C GLN A 144 -12.41 12.10 -10.80
N CYS A 145 -12.19 11.08 -11.63
CA CYS A 145 -11.74 11.27 -13.02
C CYS A 145 -12.82 11.88 -13.92
N LEU A 146 -14.10 11.68 -13.62
CA LEU A 146 -15.20 12.26 -14.38
C LEU A 146 -15.39 13.77 -14.13
N GLY A 147 -14.74 14.33 -13.11
CA GLY A 147 -14.88 15.75 -12.81
C GLY A 147 -16.27 16.13 -12.32
N ILE A 148 -17.04 15.19 -11.76
CA ILE A 148 -18.30 15.53 -11.09
C ILE A 148 -17.92 16.44 -9.92
N ASP A 149 -18.52 17.64 -9.86
CA ASP A 149 -18.24 18.66 -8.85
C ASP A 149 -18.29 18.05 -7.42
N TYR A 150 -17.80 18.76 -6.39
CA TYR A 150 -17.95 18.44 -4.96
C TYR A 150 -17.24 17.18 -4.38
N LEU A 151 -16.45 16.40 -5.13
CA LEU A 151 -15.74 15.20 -4.63
C LEU A 151 -14.21 15.26 -4.63
N GLY A 152 -13.63 16.46 -4.75
CA GLY A 152 -12.18 16.66 -4.79
C GLY A 152 -11.53 16.33 -6.14
N SER A 153 -12.34 16.24 -7.19
CA SER A 153 -11.94 16.38 -8.58
C SER A 153 -11.63 17.86 -8.87
N TRP A 154 -10.65 18.09 -9.75
CA TRP A 154 -10.20 19.41 -10.20
C TRP A 154 -10.99 19.90 -11.38
#